data_AF-A0A812T1W8-F1
#
_entry.id   AF-A0A812T1W8-F1
#
_cell.length_a   1.000
_cell.length_b   1.000
_cell.length_c   1.000
_cell.angle_alpha   90.00
_cell.angle_beta   90.00
_cell.angle_gamma   90.00
#
_symmetry.space_group_name_H-M   'P 1'
#
loop_
_entity.id
_entity.type
_entity.pdbx_description
1 polymer ?
#
loop_
_entity_poly.entity_id
_entity_poly.type
_entity_poly.pdbx_seq_one_letter_code
_entity_poly.pdbx_strand_id
1 'polypeptide(L)'
;MALGFLTDRLDRADRSEAKEVEAPQAPLPRESLESLHLFGPRCTWLVAMLLVQSVSSLILDSFKGLMQRHMSLTFFLTMLVGLGGNAGGQSVVLTVRRLALGKPVQVKEQLHVGLLLVLVMAPLAFVRAYMQQTPLSESLTVGAAAAVITVCATIVGTALPKLLWFFNVDPAHGAVGVQVLMDIAGIAIVCGLGYLFLELPAKFAK
;
A
#
# COMPACT_ATOMS: atom_id res chain seq x y z
N MET A 1 -71.16 -29.14 -18.37
CA MET A 1 -70.13 -28.81 -17.35
C MET A 1 -68.71 -28.77 -17.93
N ALA A 2 -68.33 -29.65 -18.86
CA ALA A 2 -66.99 -29.68 -19.45
C ALA A 2 -66.66 -28.51 -20.42
N LEU A 3 -67.66 -27.97 -21.13
CA LEU A 3 -67.44 -26.91 -22.14
C LEU A 3 -67.05 -25.55 -21.54
N GLY A 4 -67.58 -25.22 -20.35
CA GLY A 4 -67.24 -23.98 -19.61
C GLY A 4 -65.84 -24.03 -18.98
N PHE A 5 -65.32 -25.23 -18.71
CA PHE A 5 -63.98 -25.41 -18.16
C PHE A 5 -62.88 -25.25 -19.22
N LEU A 6 -63.17 -25.62 -20.47
CA LEU A 6 -62.23 -25.48 -21.59
C LEU A 6 -62.14 -24.03 -22.11
N THR A 7 -63.25 -23.30 -22.11
CA THR A 7 -63.28 -21.88 -22.48
C THR A 7 -62.52 -21.01 -21.46
N ASP A 8 -62.69 -21.28 -20.16
CA ASP A 8 -61.95 -20.58 -19.10
C ASP A 8 -60.45 -20.91 -19.11
N ARG A 9 -60.05 -22.10 -19.61
CA ARG A 9 -58.64 -22.46 -19.79
C ARG A 9 -58.00 -21.75 -20.99
N LEU A 10 -58.72 -21.62 -22.11
CA LEU A 10 -58.24 -20.90 -23.30
C LEU A 10 -58.12 -19.39 -23.02
N ASP A 11 -59.10 -18.78 -22.33
CA ASP A 11 -59.06 -17.37 -21.91
C ASP A 11 -57.94 -17.06 -20.91
N ARG A 12 -57.45 -18.07 -20.17
CA ARG A 12 -56.31 -17.91 -19.25
C ARG A 12 -54.98 -18.04 -19.97
N ALA A 13 -54.90 -18.87 -21.01
CA ALA A 13 -53.71 -19.01 -21.84
C ALA A 13 -53.44 -17.75 -22.66
N ASP A 14 -54.49 -17.20 -23.29
CA ASP A 14 -54.40 -15.98 -24.12
C ASP A 14 -54.03 -14.73 -23.28
N ARG A 15 -54.56 -14.66 -22.05
CA ARG A 15 -54.16 -13.65 -21.06
C ARG A 15 -52.74 -13.84 -20.51
N SER A 16 -52.17 -15.03 -20.62
CA SER A 16 -50.80 -15.31 -20.20
C SER A 16 -49.81 -14.87 -21.28
N GLU A 17 -50.11 -15.15 -22.55
CA GLU A 17 -49.27 -14.72 -23.68
C GLU A 17 -49.34 -13.21 -23.90
N ALA A 18 -50.52 -12.58 -23.76
CA ALA A 18 -50.66 -11.13 -23.83
C ALA A 18 -49.90 -10.38 -22.70
N LYS A 19 -49.57 -11.07 -21.60
CA LYS A 19 -48.78 -10.52 -20.49
C LYS A 19 -47.27 -10.63 -20.70
N GLU A 20 -46.84 -11.42 -21.67
CA GLU A 20 -45.43 -11.71 -21.95
C GLU A 20 -44.86 -10.80 -23.05
N VAL A 21 -45.72 -10.17 -23.87
CA VAL A 21 -45.31 -9.31 -25.00
C VAL A 21 -44.94 -7.88 -24.59
N GLU A 22 -45.22 -7.45 -23.36
CA GLU A 22 -44.86 -6.11 -22.88
C GLU A 22 -44.21 -6.16 -21.49
N ALA A 23 -43.11 -6.91 -21.38
CA ALA A 23 -42.16 -6.70 -20.30
C ALA A 23 -41.33 -5.44 -20.63
N PRO A 24 -41.43 -4.36 -19.84
CA PRO A 24 -40.49 -3.25 -19.96
C PRO A 24 -39.08 -3.83 -19.79
N GLN A 25 -38.16 -3.53 -20.72
CA GLN A 25 -36.74 -3.80 -20.49
C GLN A 25 -36.38 -3.24 -19.12
N ALA A 26 -36.04 -4.12 -18.18
CA ALA A 26 -35.72 -3.74 -16.82
C ALA A 26 -34.62 -2.66 -16.87
N PRO A 27 -34.78 -1.52 -16.19
CA PRO A 27 -33.72 -0.53 -16.10
C PRO A 27 -32.46 -1.22 -15.56
N LEU A 28 -31.29 -0.91 -16.13
CA LEU A 28 -30.00 -1.45 -15.66
C LEU A 28 -29.95 -1.42 -14.12
N PRO A 29 -29.55 -2.52 -13.46
CA PRO A 29 -29.58 -2.61 -12.00
C PRO A 29 -28.81 -1.45 -11.38
N ARG A 30 -29.46 -0.67 -10.51
CA ARG A 30 -28.90 0.56 -9.91
C ARG A 30 -27.54 0.35 -9.23
N GLU A 31 -27.24 -0.87 -8.75
CA GLU A 31 -25.93 -1.26 -8.22
C GLU A 31 -24.77 -1.11 -9.22
N SER A 32 -25.02 -1.36 -10.52
CA SER A 32 -23.99 -1.27 -11.55
C SER A 32 -23.51 0.18 -11.75
N LEU A 33 -24.41 1.16 -11.67
CA LEU A 33 -24.07 2.58 -11.81
C LEU A 33 -23.31 3.12 -10.59
N GLU A 34 -23.56 2.58 -9.39
CA GLU A 34 -22.89 2.98 -8.16
C GLU A 34 -21.38 2.63 -8.18
N SER A 35 -21.04 1.47 -8.75
CA SER A 35 -19.65 1.04 -8.93
C SER A 35 -18.84 1.95 -9.89
N LEU A 36 -19.48 2.45 -10.95
CA LEU A 36 -18.86 3.39 -11.90
C LEU A 36 -18.65 4.77 -11.28
N HIS A 37 -19.53 5.23 -10.39
CA HIS A 37 -19.36 6.51 -9.70
C HIS A 37 -18.17 6.48 -8.73
N LEU A 38 -17.88 5.32 -8.11
CA LEU A 38 -16.70 5.12 -7.28
C LEU A 38 -15.39 4.98 -8.08
N PHE A 39 -15.48 4.60 -9.36
CA PHE A 39 -14.31 4.37 -10.21
C PHE A 39 -13.52 5.65 -10.49
N GLY A 40 -14.18 6.74 -10.90
CA GLY A 40 -13.52 7.97 -11.33
C GLY A 40 -12.58 8.58 -10.28
N PRO A 41 -13.05 8.84 -9.04
CA PRO A 41 -12.22 9.40 -7.98
C PRO A 41 -11.06 8.46 -7.57
N ARG A 42 -11.32 7.14 -7.49
CA ARG A 42 -10.29 6.15 -7.14
C ARG A 42 -9.23 6.04 -8.22
N CYS A 43 -9.64 6.00 -9.49
CA CYS A 43 -8.74 5.96 -10.64
C CYS A 43 -7.83 7.20 -10.67
N THR A 44 -8.41 8.39 -10.50
CA THR A 44 -7.64 9.65 -10.47
C THR A 44 -6.60 9.65 -9.35
N TRP A 45 -6.98 9.20 -8.16
CA TRP A 45 -6.05 9.10 -7.02
C TRP A 45 -4.94 8.06 -7.25
N LEU A 46 -5.29 6.87 -7.75
CA LEU A 46 -4.32 5.81 -8.04
C LEU A 46 -3.34 6.20 -9.14
N VAL A 47 -3.82 6.88 -10.19
CA VAL A 47 -2.94 7.40 -11.26
C VAL A 47 -1.98 8.44 -10.69
N ALA A 48 -2.45 9.37 -9.86
CA ALA A 48 -1.58 10.35 -9.21
C ALA A 48 -0.50 9.67 -8.35
N MET A 49 -0.90 8.68 -7.55
CA MET A 49 0.01 7.89 -6.71
C MET A 49 1.02 7.08 -7.54
N LEU A 50 0.60 6.51 -8.68
CA LEU A 50 1.49 5.78 -9.60
C LEU A 50 2.57 6.70 -10.19
N LEU A 51 2.19 7.91 -10.59
CA LEU A 51 3.14 8.90 -11.12
C LEU A 51 4.17 9.31 -10.06
N VAL A 52 3.73 9.53 -8.82
CA VAL A 52 4.64 9.83 -7.70
C VAL A 52 5.55 8.63 -7.43
N GLN A 53 5.00 7.42 -7.38
CA GLN A 53 5.77 6.20 -7.14
C GLN A 53 6.82 5.94 -8.23
N SER A 54 6.58 6.37 -9.47
CA SER A 54 7.52 6.22 -10.58
C SER A 54 8.87 6.91 -10.32
N VAL A 55 8.92 7.91 -9.42
CA VAL A 55 10.17 8.56 -8.98
C VAL A 55 11.16 7.56 -8.38
N SER A 56 10.69 6.46 -7.77
CA SER A 56 11.56 5.46 -7.17
C SER A 56 12.49 4.79 -8.21
N SER A 57 12.06 4.69 -9.46
CA SER A 57 12.87 4.15 -10.56
C SER A 57 14.09 5.03 -10.88
N LEU A 58 13.94 6.37 -10.81
CA LEU A 58 15.03 7.32 -11.05
C LEU A 58 16.10 7.24 -9.96
N ILE A 59 15.67 7.02 -8.71
CA ILE A 59 16.57 6.80 -7.58
C ILE A 59 17.34 5.50 -7.83
N LEU A 60 16.65 4.42 -8.17
CA LEU A 60 17.30 3.13 -8.39
C LEU A 60 18.30 3.17 -9.56
N ASP A 61 17.96 3.85 -10.66
CA ASP A 61 18.86 4.01 -11.81
C ASP A 61 20.13 4.80 -11.45
N SER A 62 20.02 5.82 -10.60
CA SER A 62 21.17 6.57 -10.08
C SER A 62 22.16 5.70 -9.29
N PHE A 63 21.68 4.61 -8.68
CA PHE A 63 22.48 3.64 -7.91
C PHE A 63 22.69 2.31 -8.65
N LYS A 64 22.46 2.26 -9.97
CA LYS A 64 22.58 1.03 -10.77
C LYS A 64 23.93 0.34 -10.63
N GLY A 65 25.03 1.10 -10.57
CA GLY A 65 26.37 0.55 -10.37
C GLY A 65 26.55 -0.17 -9.02
N LEU A 66 25.97 0.38 -7.94
CA LEU A 66 25.93 -0.27 -6.62
C LEU A 66 25.15 -1.59 -6.69
N MET A 67 23.96 -1.56 -7.30
CA MET A 67 23.10 -2.73 -7.41
C MET A 67 23.69 -3.84 -8.29
N GLN A 68 24.49 -3.49 -9.30
CA GLN A 68 25.22 -4.46 -10.12
C GLN A 68 26.35 -5.15 -9.35
N ARG A 69 27.02 -4.46 -8.42
CA ARG A 69 28.07 -5.03 -7.58
C ARG A 69 27.52 -5.83 -6.40
N HIS A 70 26.39 -5.38 -5.85
CA HIS A 70 25.72 -5.96 -4.70
C HIS A 70 24.32 -6.42 -5.07
N MET A 71 24.24 -7.43 -5.93
CA MET A 71 22.97 -7.94 -6.44
C MET A 71 22.04 -8.44 -5.34
N SER A 72 22.57 -8.94 -4.22
CA SER A 72 21.73 -9.44 -3.13
C SER A 72 20.84 -8.34 -2.55
N LEU A 73 21.31 -7.10 -2.44
CA LEU A 73 20.49 -5.96 -2.00
C LEU A 73 19.23 -5.77 -2.85
N THR A 74 19.33 -6.01 -4.17
CA THR A 74 18.18 -5.89 -5.09
C THR A 74 17.08 -6.88 -4.73
N PHE A 75 17.43 -8.10 -4.32
CA PHE A 75 16.47 -9.12 -3.89
C PHE A 75 15.78 -8.79 -2.55
N PHE A 76 16.37 -7.91 -1.75
CA PHE A 76 15.78 -7.43 -0.49
C PHE A 76 14.96 -6.15 -0.65
N LEU A 77 15.04 -5.44 -1.78
CA LEU A 77 14.32 -4.17 -1.98
C LEU A 77 12.81 -4.32 -1.77
N THR A 78 12.19 -5.30 -2.42
CA THR A 78 10.74 -5.52 -2.33
C THR A 78 10.31 -5.86 -0.90
N MET A 79 11.12 -6.65 -0.20
CA MET A 79 10.88 -7.00 1.20
C MET A 79 10.97 -5.77 2.11
N LEU A 80 12.01 -4.95 1.96
CA LEU A 80 12.27 -3.80 2.82
C LEU A 80 11.25 -2.67 2.59
N VAL A 81 10.92 -2.41 1.34
CA VAL A 81 9.87 -1.47 0.97
C VAL A 81 8.51 -1.94 1.50
N GLY A 82 8.19 -3.23 1.32
CA GLY A 82 6.97 -3.83 1.87
C GLY A 82 6.89 -3.76 3.39
N LEU A 83 8.01 -3.96 4.10
CA LEU A 83 8.11 -3.75 5.55
C LEU A 83 7.72 -2.31 5.93
N GLY A 84 8.28 -1.32 5.23
CA GLY A 84 7.98 0.09 5.48
C GLY A 84 6.51 0.43 5.24
N GLY A 85 5.95 -0.04 4.12
CA GLY A 85 4.55 0.12 3.78
C GLY A 85 3.60 -0.47 4.82
N ASN A 86 3.86 -1.71 5.27
CA ASN A 86 3.06 -2.40 6.27
C ASN A 86 3.15 -1.72 7.65
N ALA A 87 4.35 -1.41 8.12
CA ALA A 87 4.55 -0.73 9.41
C ALA A 87 3.92 0.68 9.42
N GLY A 88 4.07 1.41 8.30
CA GLY A 88 3.48 2.73 8.12
C GLY A 88 1.96 2.66 8.04
N GLY A 89 1.41 1.71 7.28
CA GLY A 89 -0.03 1.47 7.18
C GLY A 89 -0.68 1.12 8.52
N GLN A 90 -0.02 0.30 9.35
CA GLN A 90 -0.47 0.05 10.72
C GLN A 90 -0.53 1.34 11.54
N SER A 91 0.50 2.18 11.42
CA SER A 91 0.56 3.48 12.12
C SER A 91 -0.52 4.45 11.62
N VAL A 92 -0.85 4.41 10.32
CA VAL A 92 -1.97 5.17 9.73
C VAL A 92 -3.28 4.75 10.36
N VAL A 93 -3.60 3.45 10.38
CA VAL A 93 -4.87 2.94 10.91
C VAL A 93 -5.06 3.37 12.36
N LEU A 94 -4.02 3.25 13.18
CA LEU A 94 -4.05 3.69 14.58
C LEU A 94 -4.27 5.20 14.69
N THR A 95 -3.62 5.98 13.85
CA THR A 95 -3.72 7.45 13.86
C THR A 95 -5.09 7.93 13.40
N VAL A 96 -5.61 7.43 12.29
CA VAL A 96 -6.95 7.74 11.77
C VAL A 96 -7.99 7.39 12.82
N ARG A 97 -7.87 6.24 13.50
CA ARG A 97 -8.77 5.86 14.58
C ARG A 97 -8.71 6.84 15.76
N ARG A 98 -7.53 7.30 16.16
CA ARG A 98 -7.40 8.31 17.23
C ARG A 98 -8.03 9.64 16.85
N LEU A 99 -7.82 10.10 15.60
CA LEU A 99 -8.44 11.32 15.07
C LEU A 99 -9.97 11.21 15.08
N ALA A 100 -10.53 10.09 14.62
CA ALA A 100 -11.96 9.84 14.62
C ALA A 100 -12.57 9.83 16.04
N LEU A 101 -11.78 9.43 17.05
CA LEU A 101 -12.18 9.45 18.47
C LEU A 101 -11.91 10.79 19.16
N GLY A 102 -11.42 11.82 18.45
CA GLY A 102 -11.05 13.11 19.03
C GLY A 102 -9.86 13.04 20.01
N LYS A 103 -9.06 11.96 19.97
CA LYS A 103 -7.92 11.75 20.86
C LYS A 103 -6.66 12.44 20.31
N PRO A 104 -5.76 12.94 21.18
CA PRO A 104 -4.52 13.55 20.73
C PRO A 104 -3.62 12.55 20.00
N VAL A 105 -3.07 12.98 18.86
CA VAL A 105 -2.07 12.23 18.08
C VAL A 105 -0.69 12.79 18.37
N GLN A 106 0.13 12.00 19.06
CA GLN A 106 1.51 12.35 19.43
C GLN A 106 2.51 11.54 18.59
N VAL A 107 3.27 12.24 17.75
CA VAL A 107 4.33 11.61 16.93
C VAL A 107 5.44 11.02 17.80
N LYS A 108 5.71 11.61 18.97
CA LYS A 108 6.70 11.10 19.93
C LYS A 108 6.38 9.70 20.45
N GLU A 109 5.10 9.42 20.70
CA GLU A 109 4.65 8.10 21.15
C GLU A 109 4.90 7.05 20.07
N GLN A 110 4.63 7.40 18.81
CA GLN A 110 4.82 6.50 17.67
C GLN A 110 6.31 6.31 17.33
N LEU A 111 7.15 7.33 17.55
CA LEU A 111 8.59 7.17 17.49
C LEU A 111 9.09 6.13 18.51
N HIS A 112 8.57 6.15 19.74
CA HIS A 112 8.94 5.17 20.75
C HIS A 112 8.52 3.75 20.34
N VAL A 113 7.30 3.57 19.82
CA VAL A 113 6.85 2.30 19.26
C VAL A 113 7.74 1.85 18.10
N GLY A 114 8.11 2.75 17.19
CA GLY A 114 9.02 2.47 16.10
C GLY A 114 10.39 1.98 16.57
N LEU A 115 10.97 2.63 17.58
CA LEU A 115 12.24 2.20 18.18
C LEU A 115 12.14 0.80 18.81
N LEU A 116 11.03 0.47 19.47
CA LEU A 116 10.80 -0.88 20.00
C LEU A 116 10.65 -1.90 18.87
N LEU A 117 9.96 -1.56 17.78
CA LEU A 117 9.82 -2.43 16.61
C LEU A 117 11.16 -2.73 15.94
N VAL A 118 12.10 -1.77 15.92
CA VAL A 118 13.46 -1.97 15.38
C VAL A 118 14.17 -3.14 16.06
N LEU A 119 14.01 -3.31 17.38
CA LEU A 119 14.65 -4.39 18.14
C LEU A 119 14.25 -5.78 17.63
N VAL A 120 13.11 -5.90 16.95
CA VAL A 120 12.63 -7.15 16.37
C VAL A 120 12.87 -7.17 14.86
N MET A 121 12.48 -6.12 14.15
CA MET A 121 12.49 -6.09 12.68
C MET A 121 13.91 -6.12 12.10
N ALA A 122 14.86 -5.40 12.71
CA ALA A 122 16.22 -5.33 12.18
C ALA A 122 16.98 -6.67 12.33
N PRO A 123 16.96 -7.35 13.49
CA PRO A 123 17.54 -8.69 13.60
C PRO A 123 16.86 -9.71 12.69
N LEU A 124 15.52 -9.67 12.56
CA LEU A 124 14.81 -10.59 11.65
C LEU A 124 15.23 -10.39 10.20
N ALA A 125 15.35 -9.13 9.74
CA ALA A 125 15.81 -8.83 8.39
C ALA A 125 17.26 -9.29 8.17
N PHE A 126 18.15 -9.08 9.15
CA PHE A 126 19.52 -9.57 9.13
C PHE A 126 19.58 -11.10 9.04
N VAL A 127 18.89 -11.81 9.94
CA VAL A 127 18.88 -13.28 10.00
C VAL A 127 18.33 -13.84 8.69
N ARG A 128 17.24 -13.28 8.16
CA ARG A 128 16.67 -13.69 6.88
C ARG A 128 17.67 -13.51 5.73
N ALA A 129 18.43 -12.40 5.71
CA ALA A 129 19.45 -12.16 4.69
C ALA A 129 20.62 -13.15 4.81
N TYR A 130 21.07 -13.39 6.04
CA TYR A 130 22.15 -14.32 6.34
C TYR A 130 21.77 -15.77 5.97
N MET A 131 20.52 -16.20 6.24
CA MET A 131 20.00 -17.50 5.83
C MET A 131 20.00 -17.71 4.30
N GLN A 132 19.92 -16.63 3.53
CA GLN A 132 19.98 -16.65 2.06
C GLN A 132 21.43 -16.73 1.54
N GLN A 133 22.43 -16.99 2.40
CA GLN A 133 23.85 -17.02 2.05
C GLN A 133 24.35 -15.69 1.47
N THR A 134 23.74 -14.57 1.90
CA THR A 134 24.18 -13.23 1.50
C THR A 134 25.46 -12.86 2.26
N PRO A 135 26.44 -12.18 1.63
CA PRO A 135 27.65 -11.72 2.33
C PRO A 135 27.33 -10.99 3.63
N LEU A 136 28.18 -11.14 4.65
CA LEU A 136 27.92 -10.58 5.99
C LEU A 136 27.74 -9.05 5.95
N SER A 137 28.55 -8.35 5.16
CA SER A 137 28.45 -6.89 4.98
C SER A 137 27.11 -6.45 4.39
N GLU A 138 26.60 -7.18 3.39
CA GLU A 138 25.30 -6.92 2.77
C GLU A 138 24.15 -7.29 3.73
N SER A 139 24.28 -8.38 4.47
CA SER A 139 23.29 -8.79 5.47
C SER A 139 23.15 -7.75 6.59
N LEU A 140 24.27 -7.20 7.09
CA LEU A 140 24.29 -6.09 8.06
C LEU A 140 23.63 -4.83 7.47
N THR A 141 23.89 -4.53 6.21
CA THR A 141 23.27 -3.40 5.49
C THR A 141 21.75 -3.57 5.41
N VAL A 142 21.26 -4.78 5.11
CA VAL A 142 19.82 -5.10 5.09
C VAL A 142 19.18 -4.91 6.47
N GLY A 143 19.83 -5.39 7.53
CA GLY A 143 19.36 -5.19 8.91
C GLY A 143 19.31 -3.71 9.30
N ALA A 144 20.35 -2.94 8.97
CA ALA A 144 20.40 -1.51 9.23
C ALA A 144 19.33 -0.74 8.43
N ALA A 145 19.12 -1.10 7.17
CA ALA A 145 18.07 -0.52 6.35
C ALA A 145 16.68 -0.82 6.93
N ALA A 146 16.42 -2.06 7.36
CA ALA A 146 15.17 -2.43 8.02
C ALA A 146 14.92 -1.59 9.29
N ALA A 147 15.96 -1.32 10.08
CA ALA A 147 15.87 -0.46 11.27
C ALA A 147 15.39 0.95 10.89
N VAL A 148 16.09 1.60 9.96
CA VAL A 148 15.80 2.98 9.55
C VAL A 148 14.42 3.07 8.88
N ILE A 149 14.10 2.13 7.99
CA ILE A 149 12.80 2.06 7.31
C ILE A 149 11.67 1.91 8.32
N THR A 150 11.81 1.06 9.35
CA THR A 150 10.78 0.86 10.37
C THR A 150 10.51 2.13 11.15
N VAL A 151 11.56 2.84 11.59
CA VAL A 151 11.41 4.13 12.29
C VAL A 151 10.73 5.16 11.38
N CYS A 152 11.23 5.33 10.16
CA CYS A 152 10.65 6.26 9.19
C CYS A 152 9.18 5.94 8.91
N ALA A 153 8.84 4.66 8.74
CA ALA A 153 7.47 4.20 8.49
C ALA A 153 6.52 4.60 9.62
N THR A 154 6.91 4.40 10.88
CA THR A 154 6.06 4.78 12.03
C THR A 154 5.85 6.28 12.14
N ILE A 155 6.89 7.08 11.87
CA ILE A 155 6.80 8.55 11.89
C ILE A 155 5.90 9.03 10.76
N VAL A 156 6.18 8.61 9.52
CA VAL A 156 5.44 9.04 8.32
C VAL A 156 3.98 8.55 8.40
N GLY A 157 3.76 7.32 8.85
CA GLY A 157 2.43 6.74 9.05
C GLY A 157 1.58 7.47 10.09
N THR A 158 2.21 8.17 11.03
CA THR A 158 1.52 8.99 12.02
C THR A 158 1.36 10.44 11.57
N ALA A 159 2.39 10.99 10.93
CA ALA A 159 2.42 12.39 10.51
C ALA A 159 1.48 12.63 9.33
N LEU A 160 1.42 11.71 8.36
CA LEU A 160 0.65 11.93 7.13
C LEU A 160 -0.85 12.06 7.37
N PRO A 161 -1.54 11.14 8.10
CA PRO A 161 -2.98 11.28 8.34
C PRO A 161 -3.33 12.53 9.16
N LYS A 162 -2.44 12.92 10.09
CA LYS A 162 -2.58 14.17 10.86
C LYS A 162 -2.48 15.39 9.96
N LEU A 163 -1.57 15.37 8.99
CA LEU A 163 -1.41 16.45 8.00
C LEU A 163 -2.63 16.53 7.07
N LEU A 164 -3.11 15.38 6.57
CA LEU A 164 -4.32 15.32 5.74
C LEU A 164 -5.53 15.88 6.49
N TRP A 165 -5.70 15.48 7.76
CA TRP A 165 -6.76 16.00 8.62
C TRP A 165 -6.68 17.51 8.79
N PHE A 166 -5.48 18.07 8.95
CA PHE A 166 -5.28 19.52 9.05
C PHE A 166 -5.68 20.26 7.77
N PHE A 167 -5.48 19.66 6.59
CA PHE A 167 -5.89 20.21 5.30
C PHE A 167 -7.34 19.89 4.91
N ASN A 168 -8.15 19.34 5.82
CA ASN A 168 -9.53 18.87 5.54
C ASN A 168 -9.61 17.83 4.41
N VAL A 169 -8.55 17.04 4.21
CA VAL A 169 -8.53 15.89 3.31
C VAL A 169 -8.81 14.62 4.14
N ASP A 170 -9.60 13.70 3.60
CA ASP A 170 -9.95 12.44 4.29
C ASP A 170 -8.68 11.65 4.68
N PRO A 171 -8.40 11.48 5.98
CA PRO A 171 -7.23 10.77 6.50
C PRO A 171 -7.14 9.30 6.05
N ALA A 172 -8.24 8.69 5.59
CA ALA A 172 -8.27 7.33 5.08
C ALA A 172 -7.35 7.13 3.86
N HIS A 173 -7.12 8.18 3.06
CA HIS A 173 -6.17 8.15 1.93
C HIS A 173 -4.72 8.04 2.39
N GLY A 174 -4.44 8.26 3.68
CA GLY A 174 -3.11 8.19 4.26
C GLY A 174 -2.45 6.83 4.08
N ALA A 175 -3.19 5.72 4.05
CA ALA A 175 -2.60 4.39 3.93
C ALA A 175 -1.93 4.18 2.56
N VAL A 176 -2.63 4.56 1.49
CA VAL A 176 -2.10 4.49 0.12
C VAL A 176 -0.94 5.49 -0.05
N GLY A 177 -1.07 6.70 0.50
CA GLY A 177 0.00 7.70 0.44
C GLY A 177 1.27 7.26 1.16
N VAL A 178 1.15 6.64 2.33
CA VAL A 178 2.30 6.12 3.09
C VAL A 178 3.00 4.99 2.36
N GLN A 179 2.25 4.10 1.69
CA GLN A 179 2.85 3.05 0.86
C GLN A 179 3.78 3.67 -0.19
N VAL A 180 3.27 4.61 -1.00
CA VAL A 180 4.05 5.27 -2.06
C VAL A 180 5.27 6.00 -1.50
N LEU A 181 5.10 6.73 -0.40
CA LEU A 181 6.21 7.43 0.26
C LEU A 181 7.28 6.46 0.77
N MET A 182 6.88 5.33 1.35
CA MET A 182 7.79 4.31 1.85
C MET A 182 8.44 3.50 0.73
N ASP A 183 7.82 3.36 -0.43
CA ASP A 183 8.47 2.79 -1.62
C ASP A 183 9.65 3.65 -2.07
N ILE A 184 9.44 4.97 -2.18
CA ILE A 184 10.48 5.92 -2.59
C ILE A 184 11.56 6.04 -1.50
N ALA A 185 11.16 6.29 -0.26
CA ALA A 185 12.08 6.45 0.85
C ALA A 185 12.84 5.16 1.17
N GLY A 186 12.18 4.01 1.09
CA GLY A 186 12.79 2.70 1.33
C GLY A 186 13.89 2.40 0.33
N ILE A 187 13.66 2.63 -0.97
CA ILE A 187 14.70 2.50 -2.00
C ILE A 187 15.86 3.46 -1.72
N ALA A 188 15.57 4.74 -1.42
CA ALA A 188 16.60 5.72 -1.10
C ALA A 188 17.44 5.33 0.12
N ILE A 189 16.81 4.80 1.18
CA ILE A 189 17.50 4.34 2.39
C ILE A 189 18.40 3.14 2.08
N VAL A 190 17.91 2.14 1.34
CA VAL A 190 18.72 0.97 0.97
C VAL A 190 19.91 1.36 0.11
N CYS A 191 19.68 2.18 -0.93
CA CYS A 191 20.74 2.69 -1.79
C CYS A 191 21.77 3.52 -1.00
N GLY A 192 21.31 4.43 -0.15
CA GLY A 192 22.17 5.30 0.66
C GLY A 192 23.02 4.52 1.66
N LEU A 193 22.42 3.58 2.39
CA LEU A 193 23.16 2.74 3.35
C LEU A 193 24.09 1.75 2.65
N GLY A 194 23.67 1.16 1.53
CA GLY A 194 24.53 0.31 0.71
C GLY A 194 25.77 1.06 0.22
N TYR A 195 25.59 2.29 -0.27
CA TYR A 195 26.71 3.14 -0.65
C TYR A 195 27.63 3.46 0.54
N LEU A 196 27.05 3.84 1.68
CA LEU A 196 27.80 4.21 2.88
C LEU A 196 28.61 3.05 3.47
N PHE A 197 28.03 1.84 3.52
CA PHE A 197 28.64 0.69 4.19
C PHE A 197 29.51 -0.17 3.27
N LEU A 198 29.25 -0.18 1.96
CA LEU A 198 29.93 -1.08 1.03
C LEU A 198 30.94 -0.34 0.14
N GLU A 199 30.55 0.80 -0.43
CA GLU A 199 31.38 1.52 -1.42
C GLU A 199 32.33 2.54 -0.77
N LEU A 200 31.85 3.28 0.24
CA LEU A 200 32.64 4.31 0.91
C LEU A 200 33.94 3.75 1.52
N PRO A 201 33.91 2.63 2.28
CA PRO A 201 35.12 2.03 2.83
C PRO A 201 36.06 1.49 1.74
N ALA A 202 35.50 0.95 0.65
CA ALA A 202 36.27 0.40 -0.46
C ALA A 202 37.02 1.47 -1.26
N LYS A 203 36.49 2.71 -1.30
CA LYS A 203 37.12 3.84 -1.98
C LYS A 203 38.35 4.38 -1.24
N PHE A 204 38.36 4.33 0.10
CA PHE A 204 39.49 4.78 0.93
C PHE A 204 40.54 3.69 1.19
N ALA A 205 40.23 2.43 0.84
CA ALA A 205 41.17 1.31 0.92
C ALA A 205 42.06 1.16 -0.33
N LYS A 206 41.84 1.99 -1.37
CA LYS A 206 42.70 2.14 -2.55
C LYS A 206 43.47 3.44 -2.46
#